data_AF-A0A4V1ZS18-F1
#
_entry.id   AF-A0A4V1ZS18-F1
#
_cell.length_a   1.000
_cell.length_b   1.000
_cell.length_c   1.000
_cell.angle_alpha   90.00
_cell.angle_beta   90.00
_cell.angle_gamma   90.00
#
_symmetry.space_group_name_H-M   'P 1'
#
loop_
_entity.id
_entity.type
_entity.pdbx_description
1 polymer ?
#
loop_
_entity_poly.entity_id
_entity_poly.type
_entity_poly.pdbx_seq_one_letter_code
_entity_poly.pdbx_strand_id
1 'polypeptide(L)'
;MEIFTKKDDQLLTSPEAESSKKMQRRQFLRYAGAGTAAVGLFAAEACKKDRNSFTGVYLGSGDVGILNYAYALEQLEAAFYTQVVANANFATIFTSASERALLTDIRDHEVSHREFFKAALMGNAIANLDVDFSSIDFTTRSGVLAAAKAFEDLGVSAYN
;
A
#
# COMPACT_ATOMS: atom_id res chain seq x y z
N MET A 1 37.60 -58.09 -41.09
CA MET A 1 36.98 -59.38 -40.74
C MET A 1 35.63 -59.03 -40.14
N GLU A 2 34.54 -59.48 -40.76
CA GLU A 2 33.17 -59.36 -40.24
C GLU A 2 33.03 -60.25 -38.98
N ILE A 3 31.98 -60.25 -38.15
CA ILE A 3 30.52 -60.06 -38.37
C ILE A 3 29.85 -59.58 -37.05
N PHE A 4 28.55 -59.22 -37.13
CA PHE A 4 27.52 -59.11 -36.06
C PHE A 4 27.21 -57.70 -35.49
N THR A 5 25.96 -57.20 -35.42
CA THR A 5 24.71 -57.51 -36.19
C THR A 5 23.60 -56.42 -36.05
N LYS A 6 22.83 -56.20 -37.13
CA LYS A 6 21.34 -56.07 -37.21
C LYS A 6 20.55 -54.99 -36.42
N LYS A 7 19.99 -54.03 -37.20
CA LYS A 7 18.65 -53.35 -37.10
C LYS A 7 18.33 -52.50 -35.84
N ASP A 8 17.42 -51.51 -35.87
CA ASP A 8 16.23 -51.28 -36.71
C ASP A 8 16.12 -49.87 -37.35
N ASP A 9 15.16 -49.72 -38.28
CA ASP A 9 14.73 -48.46 -38.91
C ASP A 9 14.20 -47.42 -37.89
N GLN A 10 14.22 -46.13 -38.26
CA GLN A 10 13.02 -45.25 -38.36
C GLN A 10 13.38 -43.84 -38.86
N LEU A 11 13.16 -43.63 -40.17
CA LEU A 11 12.48 -42.48 -40.76
C LEU A 11 12.74 -41.06 -40.16
N LEU A 12 13.76 -40.37 -40.68
CA LEU A 12 13.84 -38.91 -40.64
C LEU A 12 13.78 -38.34 -42.06
N THR A 13 12.69 -37.62 -42.37
CA THR A 13 12.56 -36.84 -43.60
C THR A 13 12.02 -35.45 -43.25
N SER A 14 12.92 -34.46 -43.23
CA SER A 14 12.58 -33.05 -43.10
C SER A 14 13.33 -32.26 -44.18
N PRO A 15 12.63 -31.67 -45.16
CA PRO A 15 13.14 -30.58 -45.95
C PRO A 15 12.50 -29.26 -45.48
N GLU A 16 13.27 -28.43 -44.78
CA GLU A 16 12.96 -27.01 -44.64
C GLU A 16 13.26 -26.28 -45.96
N ALA A 17 12.28 -25.58 -46.54
CA ALA A 17 12.51 -24.37 -47.32
C ALA A 17 11.21 -23.57 -47.53
N GLU A 18 11.17 -22.38 -46.93
CA GLU A 18 10.49 -21.15 -47.33
C GLU A 18 9.11 -21.14 -48.04
N SER A 19 8.18 -20.37 -47.45
CA SER A 19 7.44 -19.37 -48.24
C SER A 19 7.05 -18.16 -47.40
N SER A 20 7.83 -17.07 -47.48
CA SER A 20 7.55 -15.81 -46.78
C SER A 20 6.40 -15.05 -47.46
N LYS A 21 5.17 -15.38 -47.05
CA LYS A 21 3.95 -14.77 -47.60
C LYS A 21 3.66 -13.43 -46.92
N LYS A 22 4.22 -12.34 -47.45
CA LYS A 22 3.95 -10.96 -47.00
C LYS A 22 2.44 -10.69 -46.92
N MET A 23 1.89 -10.63 -45.70
CA MET A 23 0.49 -10.28 -45.47
C MET A 23 0.22 -8.86 -45.96
N GLN A 24 -0.81 -8.69 -46.80
CA GLN A 24 -1.18 -7.37 -47.31
C GLN A 24 -1.83 -6.54 -46.19
N ARG A 25 -1.47 -5.25 -46.09
CA ARG A 25 -1.99 -4.32 -45.05
C ARG A 25 -3.53 -4.29 -44.96
N ARG A 26 -4.24 -4.50 -46.08
CA ARG A 26 -5.72 -4.61 -46.13
C ARG A 26 -6.27 -5.89 -45.48
N GLN A 27 -5.52 -6.99 -45.46
CA GLN A 27 -5.90 -8.21 -44.76
C GLN A 27 -5.64 -8.08 -43.25
N PHE A 28 -4.55 -7.42 -42.85
CA PHE A 28 -4.28 -7.08 -41.44
C PHE A 28 -5.41 -6.23 -40.83
N LEU A 29 -5.84 -5.16 -41.50
CA LEU A 29 -6.96 -4.32 -41.05
C LEU A 29 -8.30 -5.07 -40.98
N ARG A 30 -8.54 -6.05 -41.86
CA ARG A 30 -9.74 -6.91 -41.79
C ARG A 30 -9.73 -7.83 -40.56
N TYR A 31 -8.57 -8.38 -40.18
CA TYR A 31 -8.45 -9.15 -38.94
C TYR A 31 -8.52 -8.28 -37.69
N ALA A 32 -7.91 -7.09 -37.70
CA ALA A 32 -8.00 -6.14 -36.57
C ALA A 32 -9.43 -5.63 -36.33
N GLY A 33 -10.22 -5.42 -37.39
CA GLY A 33 -11.61 -4.96 -37.28
C GLY A 33 -12.59 -6.00 -36.74
N ALA A 34 -12.26 -7.30 -36.78
CA ALA A 34 -13.14 -8.37 -36.31
C ALA A 34 -13.09 -8.62 -34.78
N GLY A 35 -12.14 -7.99 -34.07
CA GLY A 35 -11.94 -8.19 -32.62
C GLY A 35 -12.83 -7.33 -31.71
N THR A 36 -13.53 -6.32 -32.22
CA THR A 36 -14.21 -5.30 -31.39
C THR A 36 -15.50 -5.78 -30.72
N ALA A 37 -16.11 -6.88 -31.19
CA ALA A 37 -17.31 -7.46 -30.58
C ALA A 37 -17.08 -8.00 -29.15
N ALA A 38 -15.83 -8.33 -28.79
CA ALA A 38 -15.49 -8.79 -27.44
C ALA A 38 -15.19 -7.65 -26.45
N VAL A 39 -14.91 -6.44 -26.93
CA VAL A 39 -14.50 -5.29 -26.07
C VAL A 39 -15.71 -4.66 -25.35
N GLY A 40 -16.92 -4.79 -25.91
CA GLY A 40 -18.15 -4.28 -25.31
C GLY A 40 -18.52 -4.95 -23.97
N LEU A 41 -18.06 -6.18 -23.72
CA LEU A 41 -18.33 -6.86 -22.45
C LEU A 41 -17.43 -6.34 -21.31
N PHE A 42 -16.16 -6.01 -21.57
CA PHE A 42 -15.30 -5.40 -20.56
C PHE A 42 -15.76 -4.01 -20.13
N ALA A 43 -16.38 -3.23 -21.03
CA ALA A 43 -17.03 -1.96 -20.68
C ALA A 43 -18.27 -2.16 -19.79
N ALA A 44 -18.99 -3.28 -19.92
CA ALA A 44 -20.09 -3.64 -19.04
C ALA A 44 -19.60 -4.15 -17.67
N GLU A 45 -18.43 -4.79 -17.61
CA GLU A 45 -17.82 -5.23 -16.34
C GLU A 45 -17.14 -4.09 -15.57
N ALA A 46 -16.67 -3.03 -16.24
CA ALA A 46 -16.32 -1.77 -15.57
C ALA A 46 -17.51 -1.10 -14.85
N CYS A 47 -18.75 -1.50 -15.18
CA CYS A 47 -19.98 -1.14 -14.47
C CYS A 47 -20.59 -2.28 -13.64
N LYS A 48 -19.90 -3.42 -13.47
CA LYS A 48 -20.26 -4.40 -12.45
C LYS A 48 -19.73 -3.90 -11.12
N LYS A 49 -20.69 -3.40 -10.34
CA LYS A 49 -20.50 -2.74 -9.06
C LYS A 49 -20.18 -3.75 -7.95
N ASP A 50 -19.08 -4.47 -8.10
CA ASP A 50 -18.38 -5.08 -6.99
C ASP A 50 -17.83 -3.95 -6.12
N ARG A 51 -18.72 -3.44 -5.26
CA ARG A 51 -18.29 -2.75 -4.06
C ARG A 51 -17.66 -3.80 -3.16
N ASN A 52 -16.43 -4.18 -3.47
CA ASN A 52 -15.50 -4.49 -2.40
C ASN A 52 -15.52 -3.24 -1.51
N SER A 53 -16.21 -3.34 -0.37
CA SER A 53 -16.51 -2.17 0.46
C SER A 53 -15.18 -1.65 0.96
N PHE A 54 -14.68 -0.56 0.36
CA PHE A 54 -13.44 0.05 0.80
C PHE A 54 -13.68 0.58 2.21
N THR A 55 -13.18 -0.17 3.18
CA THR A 55 -13.26 0.13 4.62
C THR A 55 -12.22 1.17 5.04
N GLY A 56 -11.37 1.62 4.11
CA GLY A 56 -10.41 2.69 4.34
C GLY A 56 -11.02 4.09 4.20
N VAL A 57 -10.28 5.08 4.71
CA VAL A 57 -10.62 6.50 4.58
C VAL A 57 -10.19 7.00 3.19
N TYR A 58 -11.08 7.71 2.49
CA TYR A 58 -10.71 8.40 1.25
C TYR A 58 -10.01 9.72 1.60
N LEU A 59 -8.72 9.83 1.27
CA LEU A 59 -7.88 10.98 1.62
C LEU A 59 -8.05 12.18 0.66
N GLY A 60 -8.66 11.99 -0.52
CA GLY A 60 -8.73 13.02 -1.56
C GLY A 60 -7.78 12.74 -2.73
N SER A 61 -7.27 13.81 -3.36
CA SER A 61 -6.32 13.74 -4.47
C SER A 61 -5.45 15.01 -4.53
N GLY A 62 -4.33 14.94 -5.25
CA GLY A 62 -3.35 16.02 -5.31
C GLY A 62 -2.83 16.41 -3.92
N ASP A 63 -2.49 17.68 -3.75
CA ASP A 63 -1.93 18.23 -2.50
C ASP A 63 -2.86 18.01 -1.29
N VAL A 64 -4.19 18.08 -1.49
CA VAL A 64 -5.18 17.78 -0.43
C VAL A 64 -5.08 16.31 0.01
N GLY A 65 -4.86 15.39 -0.93
CA GLY A 65 -4.63 13.98 -0.62
C GLY A 65 -3.36 13.75 0.19
N ILE A 66 -2.28 14.46 -0.15
CA ILE A 66 -1.00 14.40 0.58
C ILE A 66 -1.14 14.98 1.98
N LEU A 67 -1.79 16.14 2.13
CA LEU A 67 -2.03 16.78 3.43
C LEU A 67 -2.98 15.95 4.31
N ASN A 68 -3.99 15.28 3.74
CA ASN A 68 -4.83 14.33 4.49
C ASN A 68 -4.10 13.05 4.85
N TYR A 69 -3.10 12.62 4.08
CA TYR A 69 -2.23 11.50 4.45
C TYR A 69 -1.35 11.87 5.65
N ALA A 70 -0.67 13.02 5.62
CA ALA A 70 0.06 13.54 6.77
C ALA A 70 -0.87 13.68 8.00
N TYR A 71 -2.03 14.34 7.85
CA TYR A 71 -3.02 14.48 8.91
C TYR A 71 -3.54 13.14 9.47
N ALA A 72 -3.56 12.06 8.68
CA ALA A 72 -3.88 10.72 9.18
C ALA A 72 -2.78 10.15 10.09
N LEU A 73 -1.51 10.42 9.78
CA LEU A 73 -0.36 10.00 10.58
C LEU A 73 -0.28 10.81 11.89
N GLU A 74 -0.40 12.14 11.82
CA GLU A 74 -0.41 12.97 13.04
C GLU A 74 -1.57 12.61 13.99
N GLN A 75 -2.71 12.16 13.46
CA GLN A 75 -3.81 11.64 14.27
C GLN A 75 -3.46 10.33 14.98
N LEU A 76 -2.82 9.40 14.27
CA LEU A 76 -2.33 8.13 14.80
C LEU A 76 -1.31 8.38 15.93
N GLU A 77 -0.33 9.24 15.70
CA GLU A 77 0.77 9.51 16.62
C GLU A 77 0.30 10.34 17.83
N ALA A 78 -0.51 11.38 17.62
CA ALA A 78 -1.12 12.12 18.72
C ALA A 78 -2.03 11.24 19.61
N ALA A 79 -2.79 10.31 19.01
CA ALA A 79 -3.60 9.35 19.78
C ALA A 79 -2.71 8.37 20.57
N PHE A 80 -1.65 7.85 19.94
CA PHE A 80 -0.70 6.94 20.57
C PHE A 80 0.00 7.59 21.77
N TYR A 81 0.64 8.74 21.59
CA TYR A 81 1.37 9.40 22.68
C TYR A 81 0.44 9.93 23.78
N THR A 82 -0.81 10.30 23.45
CA THR A 82 -1.83 10.59 24.47
C THR A 82 -2.12 9.34 25.31
N GLN A 83 -2.29 8.18 24.68
CA GLN A 83 -2.49 6.90 25.38
C GLN A 83 -1.27 6.47 26.21
N VAL A 84 -0.05 6.73 25.74
CA VAL A 84 1.20 6.46 26.48
C VAL A 84 1.25 7.27 27.78
N VAL A 85 1.05 8.59 27.72
CA VAL A 85 1.18 9.45 28.90
C VAL A 85 -0.02 9.32 29.86
N ALA A 86 -1.20 9.01 29.35
CA ALA A 86 -2.38 8.71 30.17
C ALA A 86 -2.34 7.32 30.83
N ASN A 87 -1.40 6.43 30.44
CA ASN A 87 -1.35 5.08 30.97
C ASN A 87 -0.94 5.06 32.46
N ALA A 88 -1.69 4.33 33.29
CA ALA A 88 -1.39 4.18 34.71
C ALA A 88 0.02 3.61 34.99
N ASN A 89 0.59 2.84 34.06
CA ASN A 89 1.93 2.27 34.17
C ASN A 89 3.04 3.22 33.72
N PHE A 90 2.73 4.39 33.13
CA PHE A 90 3.71 5.29 32.50
C PHE A 90 4.88 5.63 33.44
N ALA A 91 4.58 6.03 34.68
CA ALA A 91 5.59 6.34 35.70
C ALA A 91 6.41 5.13 36.18
N THR A 92 5.84 3.92 36.06
CA THR A 92 6.47 2.65 36.48
C THR A 92 7.42 2.12 35.42
N ILE A 93 7.04 2.19 34.13
CA ILE A 93 7.83 1.65 33.02
C ILE A 93 8.89 2.65 32.52
N PHE A 94 8.62 3.95 32.61
CA PHE A 94 9.56 5.03 32.32
C PHE A 94 10.00 5.69 33.64
N THR A 95 10.94 5.07 34.34
CA THR A 95 11.37 5.55 35.67
C THR A 95 12.14 6.88 35.61
N SER A 96 12.81 7.17 34.50
CA SER A 96 13.51 8.45 34.29
C SER A 96 12.53 9.61 34.10
N ALA A 97 12.70 10.68 34.89
CA ALA A 97 11.88 11.88 34.78
C ALA A 97 12.10 12.63 33.45
N SER A 98 13.33 12.63 32.91
CA SER A 98 13.63 13.27 31.61
C SER A 98 13.05 12.49 30.43
N GLU A 99 12.97 11.15 30.53
CA GLU A 99 12.35 10.33 29.50
C GLU A 99 10.83 10.54 29.46
N ARG A 100 10.18 10.65 30.63
CA ARG A 100 8.76 11.01 30.71
C ARG A 100 8.49 12.42 30.20
N ALA A 101 9.39 13.37 30.46
CA ALA A 101 9.29 14.72 29.90
C ALA A 101 9.38 14.67 28.37
N LEU A 102 10.38 13.97 27.80
CA LEU A 102 10.51 13.83 26.35
C LEU A 102 9.27 13.21 25.69
N LEU A 103 8.70 12.14 26.25
CA LEU A 103 7.46 11.53 25.73
C LEU A 103 6.22 12.42 25.92
N THR A 104 6.26 13.34 26.89
CA THR A 104 5.24 14.37 27.11
C THR A 104 5.36 15.49 26.08
N ASP A 105 6.59 15.91 25.76
CA ASP A 105 6.88 16.94 24.75
C ASP A 105 6.54 16.44 23.34
N ILE A 106 6.89 15.18 23.00
CA ILE A 106 6.52 14.55 21.72
C ILE A 106 4.99 14.51 21.55
N ARG A 107 4.23 14.07 22.57
CA ARG A 107 2.76 14.14 22.55
C ARG A 107 2.26 15.54 22.16
N ASP A 108 2.84 16.58 22.74
CA ASP A 108 2.40 17.95 22.53
C ASP A 108 2.80 18.48 21.14
N HIS A 109 3.91 18.00 20.57
CA HIS A 109 4.24 18.20 19.15
C HIS A 109 3.21 17.54 18.23
N GLU A 110 2.92 16.24 18.39
CA GLU A 110 2.02 15.53 17.46
C GLU A 110 0.57 16.04 17.57
N VAL A 111 0.12 16.43 18.77
CA VAL A 111 -1.15 17.15 18.94
C VAL A 111 -1.13 18.51 18.21
N SER A 112 -0.01 19.24 18.23
CA SER A 112 0.14 20.51 17.52
C SER A 112 0.18 20.33 16.01
N HIS A 113 0.89 19.31 15.50
CA HIS A 113 0.92 18.94 14.08
C HIS A 113 -0.47 18.55 13.59
N ARG A 114 -1.19 17.70 14.34
CA ARG A 114 -2.58 17.32 14.04
C ARG A 114 -3.49 18.54 13.89
N GLU A 115 -3.50 19.46 14.86
CA GLU A 115 -4.35 20.65 14.75
C GLU A 115 -3.86 21.63 13.67
N PHE A 116 -2.55 21.69 13.39
CA PHE A 116 -1.99 22.46 12.26
C PHE A 116 -2.52 21.97 10.91
N PHE A 117 -2.39 20.66 10.61
CA PHE A 117 -2.90 20.12 9.34
C PHE A 117 -4.41 20.25 9.22
N LYS A 118 -5.16 20.00 10.31
CA LYS A 118 -6.62 20.20 10.35
C LYS A 118 -7.01 21.65 10.02
N ALA A 119 -6.29 22.63 10.56
CA ALA A 119 -6.50 24.04 10.25
C ALA A 119 -6.16 24.36 8.79
N ALA A 120 -5.08 23.80 8.25
CA ALA A 120 -4.67 23.99 6.86
C ALA A 120 -5.65 23.35 5.84
N LEU A 121 -6.17 22.16 6.15
CA LEU A 121 -7.13 21.43 5.33
C LEU A 121 -8.55 22.03 5.36
N MET A 122 -8.91 22.72 6.45
CA MET A 122 -10.23 23.29 6.68
C MET A 122 -11.35 22.23 6.48
N GLY A 123 -12.35 22.53 5.64
CA GLY A 123 -13.44 21.59 5.33
C GLY A 123 -13.06 20.39 4.46
N ASN A 124 -11.79 20.27 4.04
CA ASN A 124 -11.28 19.11 3.30
C ASN A 124 -10.61 18.07 4.20
N ALA A 125 -10.49 18.34 5.51
CA ALA A 125 -9.89 17.42 6.45
C ALA A 125 -10.73 16.13 6.55
N ILE A 126 -10.06 14.97 6.53
CA ILE A 126 -10.71 13.70 6.83
C ILE A 126 -11.32 13.70 8.25
N ALA A 127 -12.30 12.82 8.47
CA ALA A 127 -12.86 12.60 9.80
C ALA A 127 -11.79 12.12 10.79
N ASN A 128 -12.06 12.30 12.09
CA ASN A 128 -11.19 11.77 13.13
C ASN A 128 -11.06 10.24 13.00
N LEU A 129 -9.83 9.73 13.07
CA LEU A 129 -9.57 8.29 13.10
C LEU A 129 -9.91 7.71 14.48
N ASP A 130 -10.50 6.52 14.48
CA ASP A 130 -10.56 5.65 15.64
C ASP A 130 -9.46 4.59 15.48
N VAL A 131 -8.54 4.51 16.44
CA VAL A 131 -7.28 3.76 16.29
C VAL A 131 -7.24 2.60 17.28
N ASP A 132 -7.17 1.39 16.73
CA ASP A 132 -7.01 0.18 17.53
C ASP A 132 -5.53 -0.04 17.91
N PHE A 133 -5.21 0.22 19.17
CA PHE A 133 -3.90 -0.05 19.76
C PHE A 133 -3.85 -1.40 20.53
N SER A 134 -4.82 -2.29 20.37
CA SER A 134 -4.89 -3.57 21.11
C SER A 134 -3.71 -4.52 20.89
N SER A 135 -2.96 -4.33 19.79
CA SER A 135 -1.73 -5.06 19.48
C SER A 135 -0.48 -4.52 20.20
N ILE A 136 -0.55 -3.37 20.85
CA ILE A 136 0.57 -2.72 21.53
C ILE A 136 0.56 -3.04 23.02
N ASP A 137 1.67 -3.58 23.52
CA ASP A 137 1.88 -3.76 24.96
C ASP A 137 2.33 -2.44 25.63
N PHE A 138 1.37 -1.70 26.19
CA PHE A 138 1.64 -0.53 27.02
C PHE A 138 2.08 -0.87 28.46
N THR A 139 2.20 -2.16 28.83
CA THR A 139 2.68 -2.58 30.17
C THR A 139 4.20 -2.69 30.25
N THR A 140 4.91 -2.61 29.12
CA THR A 140 6.38 -2.61 29.07
C THR A 140 6.94 -1.42 28.32
N ARG A 141 8.08 -0.89 28.82
CA ARG A 141 8.86 0.14 28.12
C ARG A 141 9.29 -0.29 26.71
N SER A 142 9.55 -1.59 26.53
CA SER A 142 9.93 -2.14 25.22
C SER A 142 8.77 -2.14 24.22
N GLY A 143 7.54 -2.47 24.65
CA GLY A 143 6.37 -2.45 23.77
C GLY A 143 6.06 -1.04 23.29
N VAL A 144 6.05 -0.07 24.21
CA VAL A 144 5.85 1.35 23.88
C VAL A 144 6.94 1.88 22.94
N LEU A 145 8.23 1.68 23.24
CA LEU A 145 9.31 2.22 22.40
C LEU A 145 9.42 1.53 21.03
N ALA A 146 9.02 0.25 20.91
CA ALA A 146 8.95 -0.43 19.62
C ALA A 146 7.82 0.13 18.73
N ALA A 147 6.65 0.39 19.32
CA ALA A 147 5.53 1.02 18.61
C ALA A 147 5.86 2.48 18.22
N ALA A 148 6.42 3.26 19.15
CA ALA A 148 6.89 4.62 18.88
C ALA A 148 7.81 4.65 17.67
N LYS A 149 8.90 3.85 17.68
CA LYS A 149 9.83 3.79 16.54
C LYS A 149 9.14 3.45 15.21
N ALA A 150 8.17 2.52 15.22
CA ALA A 150 7.47 2.13 14.00
C ALA A 150 6.57 3.24 13.44
N PHE A 151 6.00 4.10 14.30
CA PHE A 151 5.25 5.27 13.87
C PHE A 151 6.19 6.39 13.39
N GLU A 152 7.23 6.74 14.14
CA GLU A 152 8.22 7.77 13.74
C GLU A 152 8.89 7.43 12.39
N ASP A 153 9.25 6.15 12.17
CA ASP A 153 9.78 5.66 10.89
C ASP A 153 8.76 5.86 9.75
N LEU A 154 7.47 5.61 10.03
CA LEU A 154 6.37 5.77 9.07
C LEU A 154 6.13 7.26 8.76
N GLY A 155 6.08 8.13 9.77
CA GLY A 155 5.98 9.57 9.64
C GLY A 155 7.10 10.13 8.77
N VAL A 156 8.36 9.79 9.07
CA VAL A 156 9.51 10.19 8.23
C VAL A 156 9.39 9.64 6.80
N SER A 157 8.90 8.41 6.61
CA SER A 157 8.73 7.83 5.27
C SER A 157 7.66 8.53 4.42
N ALA A 158 6.70 9.23 5.03
CA ALA A 158 5.65 9.96 4.31
C ALA A 158 6.17 11.22 3.59
N TYR A 159 7.36 11.70 3.96
CA TYR A 159 7.97 12.93 3.44
C TYR A 159 9.14 12.67 2.47
N ASN A 160 9.42 11.42 2.08
CA ASN A 160 10.57 11.01 1.24
C ASN A 160 10.15 10.19 0.00
#